data_AF-A0A7W1NRJ6-F1
#
_entry.id   AF-A0A7W1NRJ6-F1
#
_cell.length_a   1.000
_cell.length_b   1.000
_cell.length_c   1.000
_cell.angle_alpha   90.00
_cell.angle_beta   90.00
_cell.angle_gamma   90.00
#
_symmetry.space_group_name_H-M   'P 1'
#
loop_
_entity.id
_entity.type
_entity.pdbx_description
1 polymer ?
#
loop_
_entity_poly.entity_id
_entity_poly.type
_entity_poly.pdbx_seq_one_letter_code
_entity_poly.pdbx_strand_id
1 'polypeptide(L)'
;MKFVEQHERAWGTEGYKGRPTLVQLMEAKVVAFWHPTSDAMNHTATIHKTIEEIDLYVTQLVWHSSKERLPLLRLEAVFVEKVQMQIKTVKIIYEKILPSGGAGQ
;
A
#
# COMPACT_ATOMS: atom_id res chain seq x y z
N MET A 1 18.35 -4.42 -0.45
CA MET A 1 18.59 -3.71 -1.74
C MET A 1 18.38 -4.57 -2.98
N LYS A 2 18.53 -5.91 -2.95
CA LYS A 2 18.21 -6.79 -4.09
C LYS A 2 16.80 -6.57 -4.71
N PHE A 3 15.79 -6.19 -3.91
CA PHE A 3 14.44 -5.90 -4.40
C PHE A 3 14.34 -4.62 -5.23
N VAL A 4 15.06 -3.56 -4.87
CA VAL A 4 15.11 -2.30 -5.65
C VAL A 4 15.94 -2.50 -6.92
N GLU A 5 17.00 -3.31 -6.85
CA GLU A 5 17.80 -3.69 -8.02
C GLU A 5 17.05 -4.67 -8.95
N GLN A 6 16.21 -5.56 -8.40
CA GLN A 6 15.28 -6.39 -9.16
C GLN A 6 14.14 -5.56 -9.76
N HIS A 7 13.64 -4.56 -9.05
CA HIS A 7 12.71 -3.56 -9.58
C HIS A 7 13.31 -2.86 -10.82
N GLU A 8 14.58 -2.45 -10.78
CA GLU A 8 15.25 -1.87 -11.95
C GLU A 8 15.51 -2.89 -13.06
N ARG A 9 15.94 -4.12 -12.74
CA ARG A 9 16.25 -5.15 -13.75
C ARG A 9 15.03 -5.79 -14.41
N ALA A 10 13.92 -5.92 -13.69
CA ALA A 10 12.69 -6.57 -14.18
C ALA A 10 11.62 -5.56 -14.60
N TRP A 11 11.53 -4.38 -13.96
CA TRP A 11 10.46 -3.40 -14.18
C TRP A 11 10.95 -2.10 -14.85
N GLY A 12 12.22 -2.02 -15.25
CA GLY A 12 12.81 -0.87 -15.94
C GLY A 12 12.15 -0.51 -17.28
N THR A 13 11.26 -1.37 -17.81
CA THR A 13 10.49 -1.17 -19.05
C THR A 13 9.02 -0.82 -18.83
N GLU A 14 8.49 -0.87 -17.59
CA GLU A 14 7.07 -0.63 -17.29
C GLU A 14 6.83 0.82 -16.86
N GLY A 15 6.30 1.63 -17.78
CA GLY A 15 5.89 3.00 -17.52
C GLY A 15 4.49 3.06 -16.93
N TYR A 16 4.36 3.26 -15.62
CA TYR A 16 3.09 3.64 -14.99
C TYR A 16 3.09 5.12 -14.57
N LYS A 17 1.91 5.73 -14.58
CA LYS A 17 1.74 7.16 -14.26
C LYS A 17 2.22 7.43 -12.83
N GLY A 18 3.12 8.40 -12.68
CA GLY A 18 3.65 8.79 -11.37
C GLY A 18 4.73 7.87 -10.82
N ARG A 19 5.37 7.04 -11.67
CA ARG A 19 6.52 6.20 -11.29
C ARG A 19 7.64 7.03 -10.65
N PRO A 20 8.05 6.73 -9.40
CA PRO A 20 9.24 7.31 -8.79
C PRO A 20 10.49 6.85 -9.53
N THR A 21 11.45 7.75 -9.70
CA THR A 21 12.78 7.42 -10.22
C THR A 21 13.57 6.57 -9.22
N LEU A 22 14.60 5.85 -9.69
CA LEU A 22 15.50 5.10 -8.81
C LEU A 22 16.09 5.99 -7.71
N VAL A 23 16.52 7.21 -8.05
CA VAL A 23 17.06 8.17 -7.09
C VAL A 23 16.04 8.48 -6.01
N GLN A 24 14.79 8.76 -6.40
CA GLN A 24 13.70 9.02 -5.45
C GLN A 24 13.41 7.81 -4.55
N LEU A 25 13.43 6.58 -5.09
CA LEU A 25 13.26 5.36 -4.27
C LEU A 25 14.41 5.17 -3.27
N MET A 26 15.63 5.52 -3.67
CA MET A 26 16.83 5.38 -2.84
C MET A 26 16.96 6.47 -1.77
N GLU A 27 16.37 7.64 -2.00
CA GLU A 27 16.35 8.78 -1.06
C GLU A 27 15.10 8.81 -0.19
N ALA A 28 14.03 8.12 -0.59
CA ALA A 28 12.78 8.09 0.16
C ALA A 28 12.96 7.45 1.55
N LYS A 29 12.32 8.07 2.55
CA LYS A 29 12.24 7.51 3.89
C LYS A 29 11.43 6.23 3.94
N VAL A 30 10.32 6.20 3.20
CA VAL A 30 9.43 5.04 3.14
C VAL A 30 9.10 4.72 1.68
N VAL A 31 9.24 3.46 1.30
CA VAL A 31 8.92 2.94 -0.03
C VAL A 31 7.98 1.75 0.10
N ALA A 32 6.88 1.75 -0.64
CA ALA A 32 5.95 0.63 -0.74
C ALA A 32 5.93 0.09 -2.17
N PHE A 33 6.04 -1.23 -2.30
CA PHE A 33 5.88 -1.96 -3.54
C PHE A 33 4.52 -2.66 -3.55
N TRP A 34 3.89 -2.65 -4.72
CA TRP A 34 2.55 -3.14 -4.92
C TRP A 34 2.53 -4.17 -6.05
N HIS A 35 1.93 -5.31 -5.75
CA HIS A 35 1.69 -6.39 -6.68
C HIS A 35 0.29 -6.25 -7.29
N PRO A 36 0.14 -6.27 -8.63
CA PRO A 36 -1.15 -6.26 -9.27
C PRO A 36 -1.90 -7.57 -9.03
N THR A 37 -3.24 -7.52 -8.98
CA THR A 37 -4.05 -8.74 -8.85
C THR A 37 -4.38 -9.39 -10.20
N SER A 38 -3.87 -8.83 -11.30
CA SER A 38 -4.11 -9.27 -12.67
C SER A 38 -2.87 -8.99 -13.50
N ASP A 39 -2.52 -9.91 -14.40
CA ASP A 39 -1.37 -9.81 -15.30
C ASP A 39 -1.49 -8.67 -16.33
N ALA A 40 -2.68 -8.08 -16.46
CA ALA A 40 -2.91 -6.91 -17.32
C ALA A 40 -2.43 -5.58 -16.70
N MET A 41 -2.01 -5.59 -15.43
CA MET A 41 -1.51 -4.41 -14.73
C MET A 41 -0.05 -4.60 -14.34
N ASN A 42 0.67 -3.48 -14.33
CA ASN A 42 2.07 -3.45 -13.97
C ASN A 42 2.25 -3.43 -12.45
N HIS A 43 3.42 -3.89 -12.01
CA HIS A 43 3.86 -3.65 -10.64
C HIS A 43 4.07 -2.15 -10.43
N THR A 44 3.77 -1.66 -9.23
CA THR A 44 3.94 -0.24 -8.92
C THR A 44 4.69 -0.04 -7.61
N ALA A 45 5.32 1.11 -7.49
CA ALA A 45 5.98 1.60 -6.29
C ALA A 45 5.51 3.01 -5.95
N THR A 46 5.33 3.27 -4.66
CA THR A 46 5.00 4.59 -4.11
C THR A 46 5.97 4.96 -3.00
N ILE A 47 6.22 6.26 -2.86
CA ILE A 47 7.08 6.84 -1.81
C ILE A 47 6.20 7.59 -0.81
N HIS A 48 6.56 7.49 0.47
CA HIS A 48 5.79 8.05 1.58
C HIS A 48 6.74 8.74 2.57
N LYS A 49 6.22 9.73 3.32
CA LYS A 49 6.96 10.41 4.38
C LYS A 49 6.99 9.61 5.66
N THR A 50 5.91 8.88 5.93
CA THR A 50 5.75 8.09 7.16
C THR A 50 5.08 6.75 6.86
N ILE A 51 5.17 5.79 7.79
CA ILE A 51 4.58 4.46 7.60
C ILE A 51 3.05 4.50 7.70
N GLU A 52 2.51 5.45 8.46
CA GLU A 52 1.08 5.65 8.67
C GLU A 52 0.35 6.02 7.36
N GLU A 53 1.04 6.65 6.40
CA GLU A 53 0.50 6.92 5.07
C GLU A 53 0.22 5.62 4.29
N ILE A 54 1.04 4.57 4.49
CA ILE A 54 0.81 3.24 3.92
C ILE A 54 -0.39 2.58 4.61
N ASP A 55 -0.46 2.65 5.93
CA ASP A 55 -1.55 2.04 6.70
C ASP A 55 -2.91 2.62 6.30
N LEU A 56 -2.97 3.94 6.14
CA LEU A 56 -4.17 4.62 5.64
C LEU A 56 -4.55 4.12 4.24
N TYR A 57 -3.58 4.04 3.33
CA TYR A 57 -3.82 3.58 1.97
C TYR A 57 -4.30 2.12 1.91
N VAL A 58 -3.67 1.21 2.67
CA VAL A 58 -4.10 -0.19 2.77
C VAL A 58 -5.50 -0.29 3.36
N THR A 59 -5.79 0.48 4.41
CA THR A 59 -7.11 0.51 5.04
C THR A 59 -8.18 0.99 4.06
N GLN A 60 -7.90 2.05 3.29
CA GLN A 60 -8.78 2.54 2.24
C GLN A 60 -9.03 1.50 1.15
N LEU A 61 -7.99 0.77 0.70
CA LEU A 61 -8.15 -0.33 -0.25
C LEU A 61 -9.11 -1.40 0.28
N VAL A 62 -8.99 -1.77 1.55
CA VAL A 62 -9.86 -2.77 2.18
C VAL A 62 -11.29 -2.24 2.35
N TRP A 63 -11.46 -1.02 2.84
CA TRP A 63 -12.78 -0.46 3.17
C TRP A 63 -13.60 -0.07 1.94
N HIS A 64 -12.93 0.41 0.89
CA HIS A 64 -13.59 0.71 -0.38
C HIS A 64 -13.71 -0.52 -1.29
N SER A 65 -13.21 -1.68 -0.85
CA SER A 65 -13.47 -2.92 -1.57
C SER A 65 -14.94 -3.31 -1.47
N SER A 66 -15.52 -3.68 -2.60
CA SER A 66 -16.85 -4.27 -2.68
C SER A 66 -16.78 -5.61 -3.41
N LYS A 67 -17.86 -6.39 -3.35
CA LYS A 67 -17.94 -7.65 -4.13
C LYS A 67 -17.71 -7.44 -5.63
N GLU A 68 -18.03 -6.25 -6.15
CA GLU A 68 -17.87 -5.89 -7.56
C GLU A 68 -16.56 -5.14 -7.85
N ARG A 69 -15.89 -4.61 -6.83
CA ARG A 69 -14.63 -3.86 -6.96
C ARG A 69 -13.64 -4.32 -5.89
N LEU A 70 -12.92 -5.39 -6.20
CA LEU A 70 -11.79 -5.83 -5.39
C LEU A 70 -10.59 -4.89 -5.61
N PRO A 71 -9.70 -4.76 -4.60
CA PRO A 71 -8.47 -4.00 -4.75
C PRO A 71 -7.62 -4.59 -5.88
N LEU A 72 -7.22 -3.74 -6.83
CA LEU A 72 -6.41 -4.14 -7.98
C LEU A 72 -4.92 -4.27 -7.67
N LEU A 73 -4.51 -3.82 -6.48
CA LEU A 73 -3.15 -3.83 -5.98
C LEU A 73 -3.12 -4.44 -4.58
N ARG A 74 -2.07 -5.20 -4.30
CA ARG A 74 -1.76 -5.77 -2.98
C ARG A 74 -0.42 -5.25 -2.52
N LEU A 75 -0.30 -4.94 -1.23
CA LEU A 75 0.99 -4.54 -0.66
C LEU A 75 1.94 -5.75 -0.69
N GLU A 76 3.06 -5.60 -1.39
CA GLU A 76 4.06 -6.66 -1.58
C GLU A 76 5.21 -6.52 -0.59
N ALA A 77 5.78 -5.31 -0.48
CA ALA A 77 6.88 -5.03 0.42
C ALA A 77 6.89 -3.56 0.85
N VAL A 78 7.33 -3.31 2.08
CA VAL A 78 7.56 -1.97 2.62
C VAL A 78 9.00 -1.86 3.07
N PHE A 79 9.64 -0.74 2.75
CA PHE A 79 10.97 -0.38 3.21
C PHE A 79 10.89 0.93 3.98
N VAL A 80 11.50 0.96 5.16
CA VAL A 80 11.67 2.18 5.97
C VAL A 80 13.16 2.38 6.16
N GLU A 81 13.67 3.55 5.77
CA GLU A 81 15.10 3.89 5.83
C GLU A 81 15.98 2.80 5.20
N LYS A 82 15.54 2.27 4.05
CA LYS A 82 16.21 1.20 3.25
C LYS A 82 16.20 -0.19 3.90
N VAL A 83 15.53 -0.37 5.04
CA VAL A 83 15.33 -1.66 5.71
C VAL A 83 13.95 -2.20 5.38
N GLN A 84 13.88 -3.47 4.97
CA GLN A 84 12.60 -4.13 4.70
C GLN A 84 11.86 -4.36 6.01
N MET A 85 10.62 -3.91 6.07
CA MET A 85 9.74 -4.09 7.20
C MET A 85 8.83 -5.30 6.99
N GLN A 86 8.47 -5.96 8.09
CA GLN A 86 7.51 -7.05 8.10
C GLN A 86 6.35 -6.68 9.01
N ILE A 87 5.11 -6.87 8.54
CA ILE A 87 3.92 -6.72 9.38
C ILE A 87 3.94 -7.83 10.42
N LYS A 88 4.13 -7.45 11.69
CA LYS A 88 4.15 -8.41 12.81
C LYS A 88 2.76 -8.79 13.28
N THR A 89 1.82 -7.85 13.28
CA THR A 89 0.44 -8.04 13.75
C THR A 89 -0.47 -7.00 13.12
N VAL A 90 -1.74 -7.37 12.90
CA VAL A 90 -2.83 -6.44 12.59
C VAL A 90 -3.88 -6.59 13.68
N LYS A 91 -4.20 -5.51 14.39
CA LYS A 91 -5.20 -5.52 15.46
C LYS A 91 -6.36 -4.62 15.06
N ILE A 92 -7.54 -5.21 14.90
CA ILE A 92 -8.80 -4.48 14.66
C ILE A 92 -9.63 -4.55 15.93
N ILE A 93 -10.04 -3.39 16.43
CA ILE A 93 -10.88 -3.26 17.63
C ILE A 93 -12.19 -2.63 17.18
N TYR A 94 -13.29 -3.33 17.45
CA TYR A 94 -14.64 -2.83 17.16
C TYR A 94 -15.28 -2.35 18.46
N GLU A 95 -15.99 -1.23 18.38
CA GLU A 95 -16.87 -0.74 19.44
C GLU A 95 -18.33 -0.86 18.98
N LYS A 96 -19.22 -1.20 19.91
CA LYS A 96 -20.65 -1.24 19.65
C LYS A 96 -21.17 0.20 19.55
N ILE A 97 -21.63 0.61 18.37
CA ILE A 97 -22.42 1.83 18.23
C ILE A 97 -23.83 1.54 18.75
N LEU A 98 -24.15 2.05 19.94
CA LEU A 98 -25.53 2.08 20.41
C LEU A 98 -26.25 3.21 19.66
N PRO A 99 -27.46 2.97 19.13
CA PRO A 99 -28.24 4.05 18.52
C PRO A 99 -28.48 5.13 19.58
N SER A 100 -27.99 6.34 19.34
CA SER A 100 -28.30 7.52 20.14
C SER A 100 -29.82 7.67 20.19
N GLY A 101 -30.37 7.64 21.40
CA GLY A 101 -31.76 7.33 21.67
C GLY A 101 -32.79 8.08 20.83
N GLY A 102 -33.75 7.31 20.31
CA GLY A 102 -35.08 7.85 20.01
C GLY A 102 -35.79 8.09 21.34
N ALA A 103 -35.69 9.32 21.84
CA ALA A 103 -36.63 9.86 22.81
C ALA A 103 -37.80 10.50 22.02
N GLY A 104 -39.03 10.10 22.34
CA GLY A 104 -40.30 10.61 21.75
C GLY A 104 -40.80 9.73 20.60
N GLN A 105 -42.04 9.23 20.57
CA GLN A 105 -43.28 9.57 21.29
C GLN A 105 -43.99 8.30 21.76
#